data_AF-A0A957MG99-F1
#
_entry.id   AF-A0A957MG99-F1
#
_cell.length_a   1.000
_cell.length_b   1.000
_cell.length_c   1.000
_cell.angle_alpha   90.00
_cell.angle_beta   90.00
_cell.angle_gamma   90.00
#
_symmetry.space_group_name_H-M   'P 1'
#
loop_
_entity.id
_entity.type
_entity.pdbx_description
1 polymer ?
#
loop_
_entity_poly.entity_id
_entity_poly.type
_entity_poly.pdbx_seq_one_letter_code
_entity_poly.pdbx_strand_id
1 'polypeptide(L)'
;GDRDAVKVLMPTIERVLRWYLPYQAASGVLKDVSEWNLVDWSSVLVNGTSSLVTGLWARGLREFAEMAGWLEERGSQRWAEDLYERVRAGFEIFWDETRGSYVDHIVDNKQRPEMSQLAGALAIVSGLAPAARWGRIVDTITDTARLVVRSWIGGDQGEYSHEKTQKQLDGMYEIDWDAERQIVIAEPFMSYAVHDAVAQAGKADRLPDLYLRWSEFLVDGYDTIGECWGWGTHVHGWSCTPTRDMVFYTLGVTPAEPGYTKARIAPRLGRLAWAQGSLPTPHGMIAVEVNADKIVVDSPVPVVVDLVEQPARELPAGRHEIMLRCSTGALTSTSSKPDTSC
;
A
#
# COMPACT_ATOMS: atom_id res chain seq x y z
N GLY A 1 10.84 -18.26 -0.05
CA GLY A 1 10.84 -19.71 0.19
C GLY A 1 12.08 -20.19 0.92
N ASP A 2 13.07 -19.34 1.19
CA ASP A 2 14.26 -19.72 1.96
C ASP A 2 13.94 -19.73 3.46
N ARG A 3 13.63 -20.92 3.99
CA ARG A 3 13.20 -21.10 5.38
C ARG A 3 14.34 -20.84 6.36
N ASP A 4 15.55 -21.27 6.02
CA ASP A 4 16.71 -21.17 6.90
C ASP A 4 17.17 -19.72 7.04
N ALA A 5 17.18 -18.96 5.93
CA ALA A 5 17.50 -17.53 5.97
C ALA A 5 16.51 -16.75 6.86
N VAL A 6 15.20 -17.00 6.73
CA VAL A 6 14.19 -16.34 7.59
C VAL A 6 14.42 -16.72 9.05
N LYS A 7 14.63 -18.01 9.36
CA LYS A 7 14.83 -18.49 10.73
C LYS A 7 16.01 -17.80 11.42
N VAL A 8 17.13 -17.60 10.70
CA VAL A 8 18.32 -16.91 11.23
C VAL A 8 18.02 -15.45 11.60
N LEU A 9 17.11 -14.79 10.87
CA LEU A 9 16.77 -13.39 11.08
C LEU A 9 15.68 -13.16 12.14
N MET A 10 14.85 -14.16 12.45
CA MET A 10 13.72 -14.03 13.39
C MET A 10 14.09 -13.37 14.73
N PRO A 11 15.19 -13.75 15.43
CA PRO A 11 15.53 -13.10 16.70
C PRO A 11 15.85 -11.60 16.56
N THR A 12 16.40 -11.19 15.42
CA THR A 12 16.70 -9.79 15.15
C THR A 12 15.42 -9.00 14.88
N ILE A 13 14.51 -9.56 14.08
CA ILE A 13 13.20 -8.94 13.80
C ILE A 13 12.41 -8.78 15.10
N GLU A 14 12.35 -9.83 15.92
CA GLU A 14 11.68 -9.79 17.23
C GLU A 14 12.29 -8.70 18.13
N ARG A 15 13.62 -8.58 18.18
CA ARG A 15 14.30 -7.56 18.98
C ARG A 15 13.97 -6.14 18.53
N VAL A 16 13.84 -5.89 17.22
CA VAL A 16 13.41 -4.59 16.68
C VAL A 16 11.96 -4.30 17.10
N LEU A 17 11.05 -5.26 16.96
CA LEU A 17 9.65 -5.08 17.35
C LEU A 17 9.48 -4.88 18.86
N ARG A 18 10.31 -5.54 19.67
CA ARG A 18 10.33 -5.38 21.14
C ARG A 18 10.79 -4.01 21.60
N TRP A 19 11.59 -3.30 20.81
CA TRP A 19 12.05 -1.95 21.16
C TRP A 19 10.89 -0.98 21.37
N TYR A 20 9.76 -1.21 20.68
CA TYR A 20 8.57 -0.36 20.79
C TYR A 20 7.72 -0.60 22.06
N LEU A 21 7.95 -1.69 22.80
CA LEU A 21 7.12 -2.07 23.95
C LEU A 21 7.01 -1.00 25.05
N PRO A 22 8.09 -0.29 25.41
CA PRO A 22 8.00 0.79 26.41
C PRO A 22 7.10 1.94 25.99
N TYR A 23 6.82 2.11 24.69
CA TYR A 23 5.98 3.17 24.14
C TYR A 23 4.52 2.72 23.91
N GLN A 24 4.19 1.44 24.13
CA GLN A 24 2.80 0.99 24.05
C GLN A 24 2.02 1.53 25.26
N ALA A 25 1.16 2.51 25.02
CA ALA A 25 0.30 3.09 26.05
C ALA A 25 -0.80 2.11 26.47
N ALA A 26 -1.51 2.42 27.56
CA ALA A 26 -2.65 1.62 28.03
C ALA A 26 -3.79 1.48 26.98
N SER A 27 -3.88 2.44 26.05
CA SER A 27 -4.77 2.37 24.89
C SER A 27 -4.37 1.29 23.88
N GLY A 28 -3.17 0.74 23.96
CA GLY A 28 -2.63 -0.28 23.05
C GLY A 28 -1.83 0.27 21.87
N VAL A 29 -1.93 1.57 21.58
CA VAL A 29 -1.19 2.26 20.51
C VAL A 29 0.11 2.89 21.02
N LEU A 30 1.00 3.30 20.11
CA LEU A 30 2.29 3.88 20.45
C LEU A 30 2.17 5.38 20.78
N LYS A 31 2.83 5.79 21.86
CA LYS A 31 2.86 7.17 22.35
C LYS A 31 4.28 7.57 22.77
N ASP A 32 4.64 8.81 22.44
CA ASP A 32 5.90 9.46 22.83
C ASP A 32 7.13 8.61 22.46
N VAL A 33 7.11 8.01 21.27
CA VAL A 33 8.26 7.26 20.74
C VAL A 33 9.44 8.22 20.60
N SER A 34 10.56 7.88 21.23
CA SER A 34 11.75 8.74 21.23
C SER A 34 12.56 8.58 19.94
N GLU A 35 13.66 9.32 19.85
CA GLU A 35 14.57 9.34 18.70
C GLU A 35 13.92 9.89 17.43
N TRP A 36 14.63 9.71 16.31
CA TRP A 36 14.19 10.18 15.00
C TRP A 36 13.21 9.19 14.36
N ASN A 37 11.91 9.47 14.51
CA ASN A 37 10.83 8.69 13.91
C ASN A 37 10.54 9.13 12.48
N LEU A 38 11.52 8.98 11.58
CA LEU A 38 11.32 9.23 10.16
C LEU A 38 10.38 8.17 9.56
N VAL A 39 9.15 8.58 9.26
CA VAL A 39 8.18 7.76 8.50
C VAL A 39 8.31 8.05 7.02
N ASP A 40 8.37 9.33 6.65
CA ASP A 40 8.44 9.80 5.27
C ASP A 40 9.03 11.22 5.24
N TRP A 41 9.52 11.66 4.07
CA TRP A 41 10.03 13.02 3.90
C TRP A 41 8.95 14.06 3.63
N SER A 42 7.69 13.63 3.54
CA SER A 42 6.54 14.50 3.52
C SER A 42 6.28 15.11 4.91
N SER A 43 5.46 16.17 4.98
CA SER A 43 5.12 16.86 6.22
C SER A 43 4.11 16.08 7.08
N VAL A 44 4.47 14.84 7.45
CA VAL A 44 3.70 13.98 8.36
C VAL A 44 4.05 14.22 9.82
N LEU A 45 3.09 14.00 10.71
CA LEU A 45 3.27 14.25 12.14
C LEU A 45 3.27 12.94 12.93
N VAL A 46 4.23 12.80 13.83
CA VAL A 46 4.45 11.59 14.64
C VAL A 46 4.61 11.85 16.13
N ASN A 47 4.45 13.11 16.56
CA ASN A 47 4.57 13.49 17.98
C ASN A 47 3.34 13.06 18.78
N GLY A 48 3.52 12.90 20.10
CA GLY A 48 2.46 12.42 20.97
C GLY A 48 2.09 10.97 20.66
N THR A 49 0.80 10.69 20.51
CA THR A 49 0.28 9.38 20.10
C THR A 49 0.14 9.37 18.58
N SER A 50 0.88 8.50 17.89
CA SER A 50 0.99 8.52 16.41
C SER A 50 0.29 7.33 15.76
N SER A 51 -0.57 7.60 14.77
CA SER A 51 -1.20 6.56 13.96
C SER A 51 -0.21 5.92 12.99
N LEU A 52 0.75 6.71 12.49
CA LEU A 52 1.75 6.29 11.50
C LEU A 52 2.74 5.28 12.06
N VAL A 53 3.41 5.62 13.17
CA VAL A 53 4.38 4.73 13.82
C VAL A 53 3.67 3.48 14.36
N THR A 54 2.46 3.65 14.92
CA THR A 54 1.61 2.53 15.37
C THR A 54 1.25 1.61 14.21
N GLY A 55 0.84 2.14 13.05
CA GLY A 55 0.47 1.37 11.87
C GLY A 55 1.64 0.59 11.28
N LEU A 56 2.83 1.20 11.21
CA LEU A 56 4.06 0.52 10.79
C LEU A 56 4.45 -0.61 11.74
N TRP A 57 4.43 -0.35 13.05
CA TRP A 57 4.73 -1.37 14.05
C TRP A 57 3.72 -2.53 14.01
N ALA A 58 2.42 -2.22 13.88
CA ALA A 58 1.36 -3.22 13.74
C ALA A 58 1.51 -4.08 12.48
N ARG A 59 1.89 -3.48 11.35
CA ARG A 59 2.23 -4.21 10.12
C ARG A 59 3.40 -5.16 10.38
N GLY A 60 4.47 -4.67 11.00
CA GLY A 60 5.63 -5.49 11.38
C GLY A 60 5.28 -6.65 12.31
N LEU A 61 4.41 -6.44 13.31
CA LEU A 61 3.91 -7.49 14.19
C LEU A 61 3.16 -8.59 13.41
N ARG A 62 2.30 -8.21 12.46
CA ARG A 62 1.55 -9.17 11.64
C ARG A 62 2.45 -9.98 10.73
N GLU A 63 3.36 -9.32 10.02
CA GLU A 63 4.30 -9.98 9.12
C GLU A 63 5.24 -10.91 9.91
N PHE A 64 5.66 -10.50 11.11
CA PHE A 64 6.42 -11.37 12.01
C PHE A 64 5.61 -12.56 12.50
N ALA A 65 4.33 -12.38 12.88
CA ALA A 65 3.45 -13.46 13.28
C ALA A 65 3.25 -14.48 12.14
N GLU A 66 3.09 -14.00 10.90
CA GLU A 66 3.00 -14.85 9.70
C GLU A 66 4.28 -15.67 9.50
N MET A 67 5.46 -15.02 9.56
CA MET A 67 6.75 -15.72 9.45
C MET A 67 6.95 -16.74 10.59
N ALA A 68 6.62 -16.38 11.83
CA ALA A 68 6.69 -17.28 12.97
C ALA A 68 5.74 -18.47 12.81
N GLY A 69 4.52 -18.24 12.33
CA GLY A 69 3.54 -19.28 12.04
C GLY A 69 4.01 -20.24 10.94
N TRP A 70 4.60 -19.70 9.86
CA TRP A 70 5.19 -20.49 8.77
C TRP A 70 6.38 -21.33 9.23
N LEU A 71 7.18 -20.82 10.17
CA LEU A 71 8.28 -21.54 10.81
C LEU A 71 7.83 -22.53 11.90
N GLU A 72 6.55 -22.51 12.29
CA GLU A 72 5.96 -23.26 13.39
C GLU A 72 6.44 -22.82 14.79
N GLU A 73 6.99 -21.60 14.91
CA GLU A 73 7.43 -20.98 16.16
C GLU A 73 6.23 -20.37 16.91
N ARG A 74 5.37 -21.25 17.45
CA ARG A 74 4.05 -20.87 18.02
C ARG A 74 4.12 -19.89 19.19
N GLY A 75 5.24 -19.85 19.91
CA GLY A 75 5.46 -18.89 21.00
C GLY A 75 5.60 -17.46 20.49
N SER A 76 6.52 -17.24 19.56
CA SER A 76 6.73 -15.94 18.91
C SER A 76 5.52 -15.48 18.11
N GLN A 77 4.82 -16.42 17.44
CA GLN A 77 3.57 -16.12 16.75
C GLN A 77 2.52 -15.50 17.71
N ARG A 78 2.17 -16.22 18.80
CA ARG A 78 1.18 -15.72 19.77
C ARG A 78 1.61 -14.41 20.42
N TRP A 79 2.89 -14.26 20.75
CA TRP A 79 3.42 -13.02 21.33
C TRP A 79 3.14 -11.80 20.44
N ALA A 80 3.36 -11.91 19.13
CA ALA A 80 3.10 -10.82 18.20
C ALA A 80 1.60 -10.61 17.92
N GLU A 81 0.82 -11.68 17.84
CA GLU A 81 -0.65 -11.62 17.70
C GLU A 81 -1.29 -10.91 18.91
N ASP A 82 -0.89 -11.25 20.14
CA ASP A 82 -1.40 -10.61 21.36
C ASP A 82 -1.09 -9.11 21.42
N LEU A 83 0.10 -8.71 20.96
CA LEU A 83 0.48 -7.30 20.84
C LEU A 83 -0.35 -6.59 19.78
N TYR A 84 -0.48 -7.20 18.60
CA TYR A 84 -1.27 -6.66 17.50
C TYR A 84 -2.74 -6.45 17.90
N GLU A 85 -3.35 -7.40 18.60
CA GLU A 85 -4.74 -7.28 19.05
C GLU A 85 -4.95 -6.11 20.02
N ARG A 86 -3.96 -5.80 20.87
CA ARG A 86 -4.00 -4.57 21.70
C ARG A 86 -3.96 -3.31 20.84
N VAL A 87 -3.11 -3.27 19.81
CA VAL A 87 -3.07 -2.14 18.87
C VAL A 87 -4.41 -2.00 18.16
N ARG A 88 -4.95 -3.11 17.63
CA ARG A 88 -6.23 -3.15 16.90
C ARG A 88 -7.38 -2.64 17.75
N ALA A 89 -7.44 -3.01 19.02
CA ALA A 89 -8.46 -2.52 19.95
C ALA A 89 -8.36 -1.01 20.23
N GLY A 90 -7.14 -0.45 20.16
CA GLY A 90 -6.87 0.96 20.45
C GLY A 90 -6.92 1.92 19.26
N PHE A 91 -6.74 1.42 18.03
CA PHE A 91 -6.47 2.26 16.86
C PHE A 91 -7.64 3.18 16.45
N GLU A 92 -8.86 2.87 16.89
CA GLU A 92 -10.05 3.66 16.58
C GLU A 92 -9.96 5.12 17.05
N ILE A 93 -9.12 5.42 18.04
CA ILE A 93 -8.94 6.78 18.56
C ILE A 93 -8.42 7.78 17.51
N PHE A 94 -7.86 7.31 16.39
CA PHE A 94 -7.35 8.15 15.29
C PHE A 94 -8.40 8.41 14.20
N TRP A 95 -9.54 7.73 14.24
CA TRP A 95 -10.54 7.82 13.18
C TRP A 95 -11.20 9.19 13.16
N ASP A 96 -11.29 9.79 11.97
CA ASP A 96 -12.03 11.01 11.68
C ASP A 96 -13.23 10.67 10.79
N GLU A 97 -14.41 10.62 11.40
CA GLU A 97 -15.65 10.26 10.70
C GLU A 97 -16.04 11.28 9.63
N THR A 98 -15.72 12.57 9.84
CA THR A 98 -16.10 13.64 8.91
C THR A 98 -15.28 13.54 7.62
N ARG A 99 -13.98 13.26 7.75
CA ARG A 99 -13.05 13.22 6.63
C ARG A 99 -12.86 11.82 6.04
N GLY A 100 -13.38 10.78 6.71
CA GLY A 100 -13.44 9.42 6.17
C GLY A 100 -12.10 8.68 6.18
N SER A 101 -11.17 9.09 7.04
CA SER A 101 -9.83 8.50 7.19
C SER A 101 -9.30 8.72 8.61
N TYR A 102 -8.01 8.50 8.83
CA TYR A 102 -7.35 8.62 10.13
C TYR A 102 -6.45 9.86 10.19
N VAL A 103 -6.41 10.53 11.34
CA VAL A 103 -5.44 11.62 11.58
C VAL A 103 -4.04 11.06 11.85
N ASP A 104 -3.02 11.87 11.63
CA ASP A 104 -1.62 11.47 11.84
C ASP A 104 -1.31 11.23 13.33
N HIS A 105 -1.87 12.06 14.21
CA HIS A 105 -1.49 12.08 15.63
C HIS A 105 -2.54 12.67 16.59
N ILE A 106 -2.32 12.41 17.87
CA ILE A 106 -3.07 12.93 19.02
C ILE A 106 -2.06 13.52 19.99
N VAL A 107 -2.29 14.77 20.39
CA VAL A 107 -1.46 15.50 21.36
C VAL A 107 -2.34 16.00 22.48
N ASP A 108 -1.92 15.82 23.73
CA ASP A 108 -2.69 16.17 24.93
C ASP A 108 -4.10 15.56 24.94
N ASN A 109 -4.22 14.31 24.49
CA ASN A 109 -5.48 13.56 24.35
C ASN A 109 -6.51 14.22 23.41
N LYS A 110 -6.06 15.10 22.50
CA LYS A 110 -6.88 15.71 21.46
C LYS A 110 -6.37 15.31 20.09
N GLN A 111 -7.26 14.79 19.26
CA GLN A 111 -6.98 14.64 17.84
C GLN A 111 -6.59 15.99 17.27
N ARG A 112 -5.53 15.99 16.46
CA ARG A 112 -5.12 17.15 15.70
C ARG A 112 -5.57 16.97 14.25
N PRO A 113 -5.82 18.06 13.52
CA PRO A 113 -6.42 17.96 12.21
C PRO A 113 -5.47 17.39 11.15
N GLU A 114 -4.15 17.38 11.35
CA GLU A 114 -3.22 16.93 10.32
C GLU A 114 -3.49 15.47 9.91
N MET A 115 -3.57 15.28 8.59
CA MET A 115 -3.91 14.01 7.96
C MET A 115 -3.04 13.84 6.72
N SER A 116 -2.40 12.67 6.63
CA SER A 116 -1.64 12.25 5.46
C SER A 116 -2.31 11.08 4.76
N GLN A 117 -1.91 10.81 3.51
CA GLN A 117 -2.26 9.55 2.85
C GLN A 117 -1.81 8.34 3.69
N LEU A 118 -0.69 8.47 4.39
CA LEU A 118 -0.07 7.37 5.14
C LEU A 118 -0.92 6.93 6.31
N ALA A 119 -1.62 7.83 7.01
CA ALA A 119 -2.50 7.44 8.12
C ALA A 119 -3.59 6.47 7.65
N GLY A 120 -4.27 6.79 6.56
CA GLY A 120 -5.27 5.92 5.95
C GLY A 120 -4.67 4.65 5.33
N ALA A 121 -3.58 4.79 4.58
CA ALA A 121 -2.93 3.68 3.91
C ALA A 121 -2.40 2.63 4.90
N LEU A 122 -1.66 3.08 5.93
CA LEU A 122 -1.13 2.22 6.99
C LEU A 122 -2.25 1.54 7.77
N ALA A 123 -3.37 2.21 8.02
CA ALA A 123 -4.52 1.59 8.66
C ALA A 123 -5.07 0.40 7.84
N ILE A 124 -5.10 0.50 6.50
CA ILE A 124 -5.49 -0.63 5.63
C ILE A 124 -4.41 -1.71 5.63
N VAL A 125 -3.16 -1.39 5.27
CA VAL A 125 -2.13 -2.42 5.05
C VAL A 125 -1.70 -3.15 6.33
N SER A 126 -1.87 -2.51 7.49
CA SER A 126 -1.68 -3.15 8.79
C SER A 126 -2.92 -3.93 9.28
N GLY A 127 -4.05 -3.85 8.58
CA GLY A 127 -5.30 -4.53 8.95
C GLY A 127 -6.03 -3.90 10.15
N LEU A 128 -5.65 -2.68 10.55
CA LEU A 128 -6.25 -1.97 11.69
C LEU A 128 -7.60 -1.32 11.32
N ALA A 129 -7.76 -0.91 10.06
CA ALA A 129 -9.00 -0.32 9.57
C ALA A 129 -10.06 -1.41 9.29
N PRO A 130 -11.31 -1.26 9.79
CA PRO A 130 -12.41 -2.12 9.39
C PRO A 130 -12.64 -2.11 7.88
N ALA A 131 -12.83 -3.29 7.27
CA ALA A 131 -13.00 -3.44 5.82
C ALA A 131 -14.12 -2.56 5.22
N ALA A 132 -15.20 -2.34 5.98
CA ALA A 132 -16.31 -1.45 5.59
C ALA A 132 -15.89 0.01 5.35
N ARG A 133 -14.74 0.45 5.89
CA ARG A 133 -14.22 1.82 5.71
C ARG A 133 -13.20 1.94 4.58
N TRP A 134 -12.68 0.83 4.05
CA TRP A 134 -11.60 0.84 3.07
C TRP A 134 -11.96 1.65 1.82
N GLY A 135 -13.21 1.58 1.36
CA GLY A 135 -13.70 2.40 0.26
C GLY A 135 -13.50 3.90 0.51
N ARG A 136 -14.00 4.39 1.66
CA ARG A 136 -13.92 5.82 2.08
C ARG A 136 -12.49 6.27 2.29
N ILE A 137 -11.67 5.43 2.90
CA ILE A 137 -10.25 5.70 3.12
C ILE A 137 -9.54 5.86 1.79
N VAL A 138 -9.71 4.92 0.85
CA VAL A 138 -9.11 5.01 -0.48
C VAL A 138 -9.57 6.25 -1.21
N ASP A 139 -10.85 6.58 -1.18
CA ASP A 139 -11.35 7.78 -1.86
C ASP A 139 -10.75 9.05 -1.25
N THR A 140 -10.55 9.09 0.07
CA THR A 140 -9.90 10.20 0.77
C THR A 140 -8.41 10.34 0.42
N ILE A 141 -7.63 9.25 0.51
CA ILE A 141 -6.19 9.29 0.26
C ILE A 141 -5.84 9.40 -1.23
N THR A 142 -6.82 9.28 -2.14
CA THR A 142 -6.60 9.42 -3.59
C THR A 142 -7.32 10.61 -4.21
N ASP A 143 -7.94 11.47 -3.39
CA ASP A 143 -8.65 12.67 -3.86
C ASP A 143 -7.66 13.78 -4.27
N THR A 144 -7.38 13.88 -5.56
CA THR A 144 -6.43 14.86 -6.11
C THR A 144 -6.83 16.31 -5.86
N ALA A 145 -8.10 16.60 -5.54
CA ALA A 145 -8.54 17.95 -5.20
C ALA A 145 -8.11 18.37 -3.78
N ARG A 146 -7.74 17.41 -2.92
CA ARG A 146 -7.35 17.63 -1.52
C ARG A 146 -5.88 17.36 -1.25
N LEU A 147 -5.21 16.58 -2.10
CA LEU A 147 -3.82 16.21 -1.91
C LEU A 147 -2.86 17.38 -2.13
N VAL A 148 -1.91 17.56 -1.21
CA VAL A 148 -0.85 18.57 -1.29
C VAL A 148 0.52 17.95 -1.07
N VAL A 149 1.52 18.45 -1.80
CA VAL A 149 2.94 18.16 -1.55
C VAL A 149 3.43 19.10 -0.47
N ARG A 150 3.91 18.53 0.64
CA ARG A 150 4.52 19.26 1.75
C ARG A 150 5.67 18.44 2.28
N SER A 151 6.79 19.09 2.60
CA SER A 151 7.98 18.44 3.17
C SER A 151 8.55 19.27 4.31
N TRP A 152 9.07 18.58 5.32
CA TRP A 152 9.80 19.18 6.44
C TRP A 152 11.20 19.67 6.09
N ILE A 153 11.76 19.26 4.95
CA ILE A 153 13.13 19.64 4.57
C ILE A 153 13.27 20.06 3.10
N GLY A 154 12.26 19.82 2.26
CA GLY A 154 12.26 20.23 0.86
C GLY A 154 12.16 21.74 0.66
N GLY A 155 13.02 22.28 -0.19
CA GLY A 155 12.97 23.65 -0.71
C GLY A 155 12.03 23.79 -1.91
N ASP A 156 11.74 25.04 -2.29
CA ASP A 156 10.78 25.35 -3.36
C ASP A 156 11.42 25.41 -4.75
N GLN A 157 12.75 25.28 -4.85
CA GLN A 157 13.53 25.34 -6.10
C GLN A 157 14.28 24.02 -6.40
N GLY A 158 13.80 22.90 -5.85
CA GLY A 158 14.42 21.59 -6.07
C GLY A 158 15.48 21.18 -5.04
N GLU A 159 15.84 22.06 -4.13
CA GLU A 159 16.93 21.91 -3.18
C GLU A 159 16.48 21.43 -1.80
N TYR A 160 17.43 21.08 -0.94
CA TYR A 160 17.17 20.92 0.49
C TYR A 160 17.14 22.30 1.17
N SER A 161 16.05 22.59 1.88
CA SER A 161 15.89 23.82 2.64
C SER A 161 16.66 23.74 3.96
N HIS A 162 17.71 24.53 4.08
CA HIS A 162 18.50 24.63 5.32
C HIS A 162 17.66 25.15 6.49
N GLU A 163 16.76 26.11 6.25
CA GLU A 163 15.88 26.65 7.28
C GLU A 163 14.91 25.59 7.80
N LYS A 164 14.20 24.90 6.91
CA LYS A 164 13.24 23.86 7.33
C LYS A 164 13.95 22.70 8.01
N THR A 165 15.13 22.30 7.49
CA THR A 165 15.98 21.28 8.14
C THR A 165 16.36 21.66 9.56
N GLN A 166 16.79 22.91 9.79
CA GLN A 166 17.13 23.37 11.13
C GLN A 166 15.90 23.37 12.05
N LYS A 167 14.74 23.85 11.58
CA LYS A 167 13.47 23.79 12.34
C LYS A 167 13.11 22.36 12.74
N GLN A 168 13.23 21.40 11.82
CA GLN A 168 12.95 19.99 12.12
C GLN A 168 13.91 19.44 13.19
N LEU A 169 15.21 19.75 13.08
CA LEU A 169 16.21 19.36 14.09
C LEU A 169 15.91 19.97 15.47
N ASP A 170 15.38 21.19 15.50
CA ASP A 170 14.94 21.87 16.72
C ASP A 170 13.56 21.39 17.21
N GLY A 171 12.94 20.41 16.53
CA GLY A 171 11.62 19.85 16.87
C GLY A 171 10.45 20.80 16.60
N MET A 172 10.65 21.81 15.74
CA MET A 172 9.64 22.79 15.36
C MET A 172 8.88 22.32 14.11
N TYR A 173 7.60 22.01 14.29
CA TYR A 173 6.69 21.58 13.22
C TYR A 173 5.59 22.61 13.03
N GLU A 174 5.82 23.53 12.09
CA GLU A 174 4.85 24.56 11.70
C GLU A 174 4.22 24.18 10.36
N ILE A 175 2.90 24.06 10.32
CA ILE A 175 2.16 23.76 9.09
C ILE A 175 1.87 25.04 8.30
N ASP A 176 1.92 24.93 6.97
CA ASP A 176 1.62 26.02 6.02
C ASP A 176 0.46 25.67 5.06
N TRP A 177 -0.34 24.67 5.43
CA TRP A 177 -1.50 24.17 4.69
C TRP A 177 -2.75 24.14 5.56
N ASP A 178 -3.91 24.07 4.92
CA ASP A 178 -5.20 23.93 5.60
C ASP A 178 -5.39 22.47 6.03
N ALA A 179 -4.93 22.12 7.24
CA ALA A 179 -4.99 20.75 7.76
C ALA A 179 -6.42 20.21 7.94
N GLU A 180 -7.45 21.06 7.99
CA GLU A 180 -8.85 20.60 8.07
C GLU A 180 -9.34 20.08 6.71
N ARG A 181 -8.78 20.59 5.61
CA ARG A 181 -9.26 20.25 4.25
C ARG A 181 -8.26 19.44 3.45
N GLN A 182 -6.98 19.79 3.54
CA GLN A 182 -5.91 19.26 2.71
C GLN A 182 -5.25 18.04 3.37
N ILE A 183 -4.77 17.13 2.53
CA ILE A 183 -4.16 15.86 2.93
C ILE A 183 -2.75 15.82 2.37
N VAL A 184 -1.77 15.60 3.24
CA VAL A 184 -0.36 15.52 2.81
C VAL A 184 -0.14 14.21 2.04
N ILE A 185 0.39 14.33 0.83
CA ILE A 185 0.76 13.17 0.00
C ILE A 185 2.03 12.50 0.55
N ALA A 186 2.09 11.17 0.44
CA ALA A 186 3.34 10.45 0.66
C ALA A 186 4.36 10.84 -0.42
N GLU A 187 5.64 10.93 -0.05
CA GLU A 187 6.75 11.02 -0.99
C GLU A 187 6.86 9.70 -1.80
N PRO A 188 7.60 9.68 -2.91
CA PRO A 188 7.77 8.47 -3.72
C PRO A 188 8.24 7.26 -2.91
N PHE A 189 9.05 7.49 -1.87
CA PHE A 189 9.52 6.47 -0.93
C PHE A 189 8.39 5.69 -0.27
N MET A 190 7.39 6.35 0.31
CA MET A 190 6.28 5.69 1.02
C MET A 190 5.02 5.50 0.16
N SER A 191 5.02 5.96 -1.08
CA SER A 191 3.89 5.80 -2.01
C SER A 191 3.50 4.33 -2.24
N TYR A 192 4.44 3.39 -2.09
CA TYR A 192 4.15 1.95 -2.18
C TYR A 192 3.09 1.50 -1.16
N ALA A 193 3.07 2.09 0.04
CA ALA A 193 2.09 1.74 1.07
C ALA A 193 0.69 2.25 0.70
N VAL A 194 0.61 3.41 0.05
CA VAL A 194 -0.65 3.96 -0.50
C VAL A 194 -1.17 3.06 -1.62
N HIS A 195 -0.31 2.62 -2.53
CA HIS A 195 -0.71 1.72 -3.61
C HIS A 195 -1.07 0.32 -3.11
N ASP A 196 -0.35 -0.22 -2.11
CA ASP A 196 -0.72 -1.45 -1.42
C ASP A 196 -2.12 -1.34 -0.78
N ALA A 197 -2.44 -0.21 -0.15
CA ALA A 197 -3.75 0.04 0.44
C ALA A 197 -4.87 0.08 -0.61
N VAL A 198 -4.64 0.76 -1.74
CA VAL A 198 -5.57 0.80 -2.87
C VAL A 198 -5.81 -0.61 -3.45
N ALA A 199 -4.74 -1.39 -3.61
CA ALA A 199 -4.84 -2.76 -4.11
C ALA A 199 -5.58 -3.69 -3.14
N GLN A 200 -5.23 -3.65 -1.84
CA GLN A 200 -5.90 -4.44 -0.80
C GLN A 200 -7.39 -4.09 -0.67
N ALA A 201 -7.75 -2.83 -0.90
CA ALA A 201 -9.14 -2.38 -0.95
C ALA A 201 -9.92 -2.86 -2.20
N GLY A 202 -9.31 -3.70 -3.05
CA GLY A 202 -9.94 -4.21 -4.28
C GLY A 202 -10.02 -3.19 -5.40
N LYS A 203 -9.28 -2.07 -5.30
CA LYS A 203 -9.30 -0.94 -6.25
C LYS A 203 -8.00 -0.85 -7.08
N ALA A 204 -7.31 -1.98 -7.28
CA ALA A 204 -6.04 -2.05 -8.01
C ALA A 204 -6.13 -1.57 -9.47
N ASP A 205 -7.32 -1.61 -10.06
CA ASP A 205 -7.65 -1.04 -11.37
C ASP A 205 -7.46 0.48 -11.45
N ARG A 206 -7.41 1.18 -10.31
CA ARG A 206 -7.11 2.63 -10.25
C ARG A 206 -5.62 2.95 -10.31
N LEU A 207 -4.74 1.99 -10.03
CA LEU A 207 -3.30 2.24 -9.92
C LEU A 207 -2.65 2.77 -11.22
N PRO A 208 -3.04 2.33 -12.44
CA PRO A 208 -2.56 2.93 -13.69
C PRO A 208 -2.77 4.45 -13.83
N ASP A 209 -3.73 5.03 -13.11
CA ASP A 209 -3.92 6.48 -13.04
C ASP A 209 -2.97 7.14 -12.04
N LEU A 210 -2.69 6.47 -10.92
CA LEU A 210 -1.76 6.97 -9.90
C LEU A 210 -0.31 6.98 -10.38
N TYR A 211 0.10 6.00 -11.20
CA TYR A 211 1.46 5.94 -11.75
C TYR A 211 1.82 7.15 -12.60
N LEU A 212 0.83 7.79 -13.24
CA LEU A 212 1.08 8.94 -14.14
C LEU A 212 1.80 10.08 -13.43
N ARG A 213 1.66 10.21 -12.11
CA ARG A 213 2.37 11.21 -11.33
C ARG A 213 3.89 11.13 -11.49
N TRP A 214 4.45 9.94 -11.66
CA TRP A 214 5.91 9.75 -11.85
C TRP A 214 6.44 10.39 -13.13
N SER A 215 5.58 10.79 -14.08
CA SER A 215 6.00 11.57 -15.24
C SER A 215 6.61 12.92 -14.87
N GLU A 216 6.35 13.44 -13.65
CA GLU A 216 7.02 14.62 -13.10
C GLU A 216 8.55 14.49 -13.05
N PHE A 217 9.08 13.26 -12.91
CA PHE A 217 10.53 13.03 -12.92
C PHE A 217 11.12 12.93 -14.33
N LEU A 218 10.29 12.72 -15.35
CA LEU A 218 10.71 12.50 -16.73
C LEU A 218 10.64 13.79 -17.55
N VAL A 219 11.19 14.86 -16.98
CA VAL A 219 11.20 16.22 -17.54
C VAL A 219 12.63 16.75 -17.62
N ASP A 220 12.86 17.83 -18.35
CA ASP A 220 14.15 18.55 -18.43
C ASP A 220 15.37 17.69 -18.79
N GLY A 221 15.13 16.58 -19.50
CA GLY A 221 16.16 15.65 -19.97
C GLY A 221 16.49 14.52 -18.99
N TYR A 222 15.82 14.42 -17.84
CA TYR A 222 15.95 13.28 -16.94
C TYR A 222 15.18 12.06 -17.46
N ASP A 223 15.84 10.90 -17.43
CA ASP A 223 15.30 9.57 -17.73
C ASP A 223 15.34 8.64 -16.50
N THR A 224 15.40 9.24 -15.31
CA THR A 224 15.53 8.60 -14.00
C THR A 224 14.41 9.06 -13.05
N ILE A 225 14.24 8.37 -11.92
CA ILE A 225 13.21 8.70 -10.92
C ILE A 225 13.85 9.44 -9.75
N GLY A 226 13.29 10.60 -9.39
CA GLY A 226 13.77 11.45 -8.31
C GLY A 226 13.38 10.99 -6.91
N GLU A 227 14.01 11.58 -5.90
CA GLU A 227 13.91 11.23 -4.49
C GLU A 227 12.56 11.60 -3.87
N CYS A 228 12.16 12.86 -4.04
CA CYS A 228 10.96 13.47 -3.48
C CYS A 228 10.21 14.27 -4.56
N TRP A 229 8.96 14.63 -4.30
CA TRP A 229 8.16 15.47 -5.18
C TRP A 229 8.69 16.90 -5.20
N GLY A 230 9.28 17.32 -6.33
CA GLY A 230 9.76 18.68 -6.53
C GLY A 230 11.07 19.06 -5.83
N TRP A 231 11.78 18.13 -5.18
CA TRP A 231 13.10 18.37 -4.56
C TRP A 231 13.90 17.07 -4.33
N GLY A 232 15.18 17.20 -3.98
CA GLY A 232 16.05 16.07 -3.65
C GLY A 232 16.86 15.55 -4.85
N THR A 233 17.44 14.35 -4.73
CA THR A 233 18.23 13.79 -5.84
C THR A 233 17.36 13.41 -7.03
N HIS A 234 17.85 13.57 -8.26
CA HIS A 234 17.11 13.16 -9.48
C HIS A 234 17.20 11.65 -9.79
N VAL A 235 17.96 10.89 -9.01
CA VAL A 235 18.17 9.46 -9.19
C VAL A 235 18.09 8.77 -7.83
N HIS A 236 16.94 8.17 -7.52
CA HIS A 236 16.71 7.53 -6.24
C HIS A 236 15.90 6.23 -6.39
N GLY A 237 16.54 5.09 -6.10
CA GLY A 237 15.95 3.77 -6.35
C GLY A 237 14.73 3.45 -5.49
N TRP A 238 14.58 4.10 -4.33
CA TRP A 238 13.44 3.89 -3.43
C TRP A 238 12.10 4.38 -4.00
N SER A 239 12.16 5.18 -5.07
CA SER A 239 11.03 5.85 -5.68
C SER A 239 10.42 5.02 -6.80
N CYS A 240 11.01 3.88 -7.14
CA CYS A 240 10.60 3.02 -8.26
C CYS A 240 9.34 2.18 -7.95
N THR A 241 8.43 2.69 -7.12
CA THR A 241 7.14 2.08 -6.76
C THR A 241 6.37 1.59 -8.01
N PRO A 242 6.22 2.37 -9.10
CA PRO A 242 5.51 1.89 -10.30
C PRO A 242 6.11 0.63 -10.93
N THR A 243 7.43 0.44 -10.88
CA THR A 243 8.08 -0.77 -11.42
C THR A 243 7.56 -2.03 -10.73
N ARG A 244 7.43 -1.99 -9.41
CA ARG A 244 6.85 -3.09 -8.62
C ARG A 244 5.36 -3.25 -8.92
N ASP A 245 4.61 -2.16 -8.92
CA ASP A 245 3.14 -2.18 -8.96
C ASP A 245 2.59 -2.59 -10.32
N MET A 246 3.26 -2.21 -11.40
CA MET A 246 2.92 -2.68 -12.73
C MET A 246 3.04 -4.20 -12.84
N VAL A 247 3.99 -4.83 -12.14
CA VAL A 247 4.11 -6.30 -12.11
C VAL A 247 3.08 -6.91 -11.15
N PHE A 248 3.02 -6.43 -9.92
CA PHE A 248 2.23 -7.08 -8.85
C PHE A 248 0.74 -6.84 -8.99
N TYR A 249 0.33 -5.66 -9.45
CA TYR A 249 -1.07 -5.25 -9.46
C TYR A 249 -1.64 -5.06 -10.87
N THR A 250 -0.88 -4.49 -11.81
CA THR A 250 -1.38 -4.30 -13.19
C THR A 250 -1.34 -5.60 -14.00
N LEU A 251 -0.16 -6.22 -14.15
CA LEU A 251 -0.04 -7.59 -14.68
C LEU A 251 -0.61 -8.62 -13.69
N GLY A 252 -0.58 -8.30 -12.41
CA GLY A 252 -1.22 -9.11 -11.37
C GLY A 252 -0.40 -10.33 -10.96
N VAL A 253 0.92 -10.32 -11.15
CA VAL A 253 1.75 -11.50 -10.87
C VAL A 253 2.38 -11.41 -9.48
N THR A 254 1.98 -12.34 -8.62
CA THR A 254 2.44 -12.42 -7.22
C THR A 254 2.71 -13.87 -6.82
N PRO A 255 3.51 -14.15 -5.77
CA PRO A 255 3.65 -15.52 -5.29
C PRO A 255 2.32 -15.99 -4.67
N ALA A 256 1.84 -17.17 -5.07
CA ALA A 256 0.73 -17.84 -4.36
C ALA A 256 1.25 -18.68 -3.19
N GLU A 257 2.51 -19.11 -3.26
CA GLU A 257 3.22 -19.86 -2.23
C GLU A 257 4.67 -19.32 -2.07
N PRO A 258 5.28 -19.43 -0.86
CA PRO A 258 6.61 -18.92 -0.61
C PRO A 258 7.67 -19.47 -1.58
N GLY A 259 8.36 -18.57 -2.28
CA GLY A 259 9.41 -18.95 -3.23
C GLY A 259 8.93 -19.21 -4.66
N TYR A 260 7.68 -18.86 -4.98
CA TYR A 260 7.10 -19.06 -6.31
C TYR A 260 6.99 -20.55 -6.71
N THR A 261 6.84 -21.47 -5.75
CA THR A 261 6.45 -22.86 -6.06
C THR A 261 5.09 -22.94 -6.76
N LYS A 262 4.25 -21.92 -6.52
CA LYS A 262 3.02 -21.59 -7.24
C LYS A 262 2.92 -20.07 -7.36
N ALA A 263 2.47 -19.57 -8.51
CA ALA A 263 2.23 -18.14 -8.74
C ALA A 263 0.74 -17.82 -8.81
N ARG A 264 0.37 -16.57 -8.54
CA ARG A 264 -0.96 -16.01 -8.78
C ARG A 264 -0.91 -15.04 -9.94
N ILE A 265 -1.92 -15.09 -10.81
CA ILE A 265 -2.11 -14.22 -11.97
C ILE A 265 -3.47 -13.54 -11.83
N ALA A 266 -3.46 -12.26 -11.44
CA ALA A 266 -4.65 -11.48 -11.12
C ALA A 266 -4.62 -10.09 -11.80
N PRO A 267 -4.61 -10.02 -13.15
CA PRO A 267 -4.43 -8.75 -13.85
C PRO A 267 -5.54 -7.76 -13.54
N ARG A 268 -5.20 -6.47 -13.42
CA ARG A 268 -6.12 -5.35 -13.20
C ARG A 268 -5.69 -4.19 -14.10
N LEU A 269 -6.20 -4.19 -15.33
CA LEU A 269 -5.78 -3.25 -16.38
C LEU A 269 -6.23 -1.80 -16.13
N GLY A 270 -7.31 -1.58 -15.39
CA GLY A 270 -7.89 -0.25 -15.26
C GLY A 270 -8.24 0.32 -16.63
N ARG A 271 -7.75 1.53 -16.93
CA ARG A 271 -7.91 2.17 -18.24
C ARG A 271 -6.98 1.65 -19.35
N LEU A 272 -6.05 0.73 -19.06
CA LEU A 272 -5.10 0.24 -20.06
C LEU A 272 -5.80 -0.72 -21.03
N ALA A 273 -5.54 -0.56 -22.33
CA ALA A 273 -6.07 -1.47 -23.35
C ALA A 273 -5.44 -2.87 -23.28
N TRP A 274 -4.16 -2.92 -22.91
CA TRP A 274 -3.38 -4.15 -22.75
C TRP A 274 -2.17 -3.90 -21.83
N ALA A 275 -1.61 -4.97 -21.29
CA ALA A 275 -0.32 -4.95 -20.59
C ALA A 275 0.42 -6.27 -20.89
N GLN A 276 1.75 -6.19 -21.00
CA GLN A 276 2.62 -7.34 -21.19
C GLN A 276 3.89 -7.17 -20.38
N GLY A 277 4.38 -8.25 -19.79
CA GLY A 277 5.66 -8.27 -19.12
C GLY A 277 6.08 -9.64 -18.65
N SER A 278 7.27 -9.70 -18.08
CA SER A 278 7.82 -10.91 -17.49
C SER A 278 8.55 -10.59 -16.20
N LEU A 279 8.59 -11.56 -15.29
CA LEU A 279 9.31 -11.45 -14.03
C LEU A 279 10.17 -12.69 -13.78
N PRO A 280 11.37 -12.51 -13.20
CA PRO A 280 12.20 -13.63 -12.81
C PRO A 280 11.66 -14.30 -11.54
N THR A 281 11.74 -15.62 -11.51
CA THR A 281 11.51 -16.44 -10.31
C THR A 281 12.68 -17.41 -10.13
N PRO A 282 12.83 -18.07 -8.95
CA PRO A 282 13.80 -19.15 -8.78
C PRO A 282 13.63 -20.33 -9.76
N HIS A 283 12.48 -20.43 -10.43
CA HIS A 283 12.13 -21.50 -11.35
C HIS A 283 12.22 -21.09 -12.82
N GLY A 284 12.57 -19.83 -13.12
CA GLY A 284 12.60 -19.27 -14.48
C GLY A 284 11.67 -18.06 -14.64
N MET A 285 11.51 -17.58 -15.88
CA MET A 285 10.67 -16.42 -16.17
C MET A 285 9.19 -16.81 -16.21
N ILE A 286 8.34 -16.04 -15.54
CA ILE A 286 6.89 -16.04 -15.80
C ILE A 286 6.62 -14.89 -16.76
N ALA A 287 5.97 -15.16 -17.89
CA ALA A 287 5.54 -14.16 -18.86
C ALA A 287 4.01 -14.07 -18.90
N VAL A 288 3.49 -12.84 -18.90
CA VAL A 288 2.05 -12.56 -18.97
C VAL A 288 1.79 -11.49 -20.03
N GLU A 289 0.78 -11.75 -20.86
CA GLU A 289 0.16 -10.79 -21.76
C GLU A 289 -1.33 -10.77 -21.46
N VAL A 290 -1.91 -9.58 -21.33
CA VAL A 290 -3.33 -9.42 -21.03
C VAL A 290 -3.90 -8.25 -21.82
N ASN A 291 -5.09 -8.44 -22.39
CA ASN A 291 -5.91 -7.40 -23.01
C ASN A 291 -7.38 -7.66 -22.65
N ALA A 292 -8.31 -6.93 -23.28
CA ALA A 292 -9.74 -7.07 -22.99
C ALA A 292 -10.32 -8.46 -23.31
N ASP A 293 -9.72 -9.20 -24.26
CA ASP A 293 -10.28 -10.45 -24.78
C ASP A 293 -9.64 -11.69 -24.17
N LYS A 294 -8.37 -11.60 -23.75
CA LYS A 294 -7.62 -12.76 -23.28
C LYS A 294 -6.48 -12.45 -22.33
N ILE A 295 -6.06 -13.50 -21.62
CA ILE A 295 -4.81 -13.59 -20.87
C ILE A 295 -3.99 -14.73 -21.46
N VAL A 296 -2.72 -14.46 -21.76
CA VAL A 296 -1.73 -15.47 -22.10
C VAL A 296 -0.71 -15.51 -20.97
N VAL A 297 -0.50 -16.68 -20.39
CA VAL A 297 0.52 -16.92 -19.37
C VAL A 297 1.45 -18.03 -19.81
N ASP A 298 2.75 -17.83 -19.68
CA ASP A 298 3.78 -18.86 -19.81
C ASP A 298 4.57 -18.90 -18.50
N SER A 299 4.51 -20.03 -17.80
CA SER A 299 5.04 -20.15 -16.44
C SER A 299 5.75 -21.49 -16.22
N PRO A 300 6.96 -21.50 -15.63
CA PRO A 300 7.65 -22.74 -15.25
C PRO A 300 7.02 -23.43 -14.03
N VAL A 301 6.05 -22.79 -13.37
CA VAL A 301 5.37 -23.29 -12.17
C VAL A 301 3.85 -23.25 -12.34
N PRO A 302 3.07 -24.05 -11.58
CA PRO A 302 1.63 -23.93 -11.57
C PRO A 302 1.16 -22.52 -11.21
N VAL A 303 0.03 -22.11 -11.79
CA VAL A 303 -0.53 -20.77 -11.58
C VAL A 303 -1.98 -20.82 -11.09
N VAL A 304 -2.34 -19.89 -10.21
CA VAL A 304 -3.72 -19.60 -9.81
C VAL A 304 -4.17 -18.35 -10.56
N VAL A 305 -5.14 -18.48 -11.45
CA VAL A 305 -5.71 -17.36 -12.18
C VAL A 305 -6.92 -16.81 -11.44
N ASP A 306 -6.86 -15.53 -11.06
CA ASP A 306 -7.77 -14.86 -10.13
C ASP A 306 -8.40 -13.62 -10.80
N LEU A 307 -9.53 -13.86 -11.46
CA LEU A 307 -10.26 -12.87 -12.23
C LEU A 307 -11.47 -12.37 -11.44
N VAL A 308 -11.73 -11.08 -11.56
CA VAL A 308 -12.90 -10.44 -10.94
C VAL A 308 -14.17 -11.18 -11.35
N GLU A 309 -15.03 -11.44 -10.36
CA GLU A 309 -16.33 -12.12 -10.54
C GLU A 309 -16.26 -13.54 -11.13
N GLN A 310 -15.09 -14.18 -11.10
CA GLN A 310 -14.93 -15.56 -11.54
C GLN A 310 -14.27 -16.41 -10.44
N PRO A 311 -14.62 -17.69 -10.31
CA PRO A 311 -13.89 -18.58 -9.41
C PRO A 311 -12.44 -18.72 -9.87
N ALA A 312 -11.52 -18.68 -8.92
CA ALA A 312 -10.10 -18.90 -9.19
C ALA A 312 -9.88 -20.28 -9.85
N ARG A 313 -8.96 -20.34 -10.81
CA ARG A 313 -8.64 -21.56 -11.56
C ARG A 313 -7.17 -21.88 -11.45
N GLU A 314 -6.85 -23.13 -11.11
CA GLU A 314 -5.47 -23.60 -11.15
C GLU A 314 -5.12 -24.14 -12.54
N LEU A 315 -3.94 -23.79 -13.03
CA LEU A 315 -3.38 -24.29 -14.27
C LEU A 315 -1.99 -24.89 -13.98
N PRO A 316 -1.61 -26.01 -14.60
CA PRO A 316 -0.27 -26.58 -14.47
C PRO A 316 0.78 -25.63 -15.07
N ALA A 317 2.06 -25.89 -14.80
CA ALA A 317 3.14 -25.21 -15.50
C ALA A 317 3.02 -25.37 -17.03
N GLY A 318 3.49 -24.37 -17.77
CA GLY A 318 3.42 -24.29 -19.23
C GLY A 318 2.69 -23.04 -19.72
N ARG A 319 2.40 -23.04 -21.02
CA ARG A 319 1.73 -21.93 -21.71
C ARG A 319 0.23 -22.16 -21.81
N HIS A 320 -0.56 -21.17 -21.39
CA HIS A 320 -2.01 -21.18 -21.41
C HIS A 320 -2.57 -19.91 -22.03
N GLU A 321 -3.65 -20.05 -22.78
CA GLU A 321 -4.45 -18.93 -23.31
C GLU A 321 -5.86 -19.01 -22.72
N ILE A 322 -6.29 -17.94 -22.06
CA ILE A 322 -7.51 -17.86 -21.28
C ILE A 322 -8.37 -16.77 -21.89
N MET A 323 -9.51 -17.16 -22.48
CA MET A 323 -10.46 -16.19 -23.03
C MET A 323 -11.23 -15.51 -21.89
N LEU A 324 -11.19 -14.18 -21.87
CA LEU A 324 -12.03 -13.34 -21.02
C LEU A 324 -13.39 -13.25 -21.69
N ARG A 325 -14.44 -13.77 -21.05
CA ARG A 325 -15.80 -13.59 -21.58
C ARG A 325 -16.13 -12.11 -21.45
N CYS A 326 -16.44 -11.48 -22.58
CA CYS A 326 -17.03 -10.15 -22.60
C CYS A 326 -18.25 -10.17 -21.67
N SER A 327 -18.27 -9.34 -20.62
CA SER A 327 -19.48 -9.05 -19.87
C SER A 327 -20.41 -8.27 -20.79
N THR A 328 -21.09 -8.97 -21.69
CA THR A 328 -22.18 -8.38 -22.47
C THR A 328 -23.21 -7.89 -21.48
N GLY A 329 -23.40 -6.57 -21.44
CA GLY A 329 -24.42 -5.91 -20.64
C GLY A 329 -25.77 -6.59 -20.82
N ALA A 330 -26.56 -6.54 -19.75
CA ALA A 330 -27.94 -7.00 -19.74
C ALA A 330 -28.74 -6.31 -20.86
N LEU A 331 -28.80 -6.94 -22.03
CA LEU A 331 -29.86 -6.72 -23.00
C LEU A 331 -31.09 -7.39 -22.44
N THR A 332 -31.93 -6.59 -21.79
CA THR A 332 -33.30 -6.92 -21.45
C THR A 332 -34.03 -7.34 -22.74
N SER A 333 -34.18 -8.65 -22.95
CA SER A 333 -35.08 -9.18 -23.95
C SER A 333 -36.52 -8.93 -23.49
N THR A 334 -37.11 -7.80 -23.90
CA THR A 334 -38.57 -7.65 -23.88
C THR A 334 -39.16 -8.59 -24.94
N SER A 335 -39.69 -9.72 -24.49
CA SER A 335 -40.57 -10.57 -25.29
C SER A 335 -41.86 -10.87 -24.52
N SER A 336 -42.98 -10.34 -25.02
CA SER A 336 -44.35 -10.89 -24.96
C SER A 336 -45.31 -9.77 -25.37
N LYS A 337 -46.33 -9.93 -26.21
CA LYS A 337 -46.89 -11.03 -27.03
C LYS A 337 -47.83 -10.35 -28.06
N PRO A 338 -48.24 -11.00 -29.15
CA PRO A 338 -49.25 -10.47 -30.07
C PRO A 338 -50.67 -10.75 -29.54
N ASP A 339 -51.51 -9.72 -29.56
CA ASP A 339 -52.95 -9.83 -29.30
C ASP A 339 -53.65 -10.59 -30.43
N THR A 340 -54.32 -11.68 -30.08
CA THR A 340 -55.38 -12.30 -30.88
C THR A 340 -56.35 -13.02 -29.93
N SER A 341 -57.59 -12.54 -29.82
CA SER A 341 -58.80 -13.30 -30.17
C SER A 341 -60.09 -12.53 -29.81
N CYS A 342 -61.04 -12.66 -30.75
CA CYS A 342 -62.51 -12.64 -30.65
C CYS A 342 -63.23 -11.53 -29.88
#